data_AF-A0A8J4XYE0-F1
#
_entry.id   AF-A0A8J4XYE0-F1
#
_cell.length_a   1.000
_cell.length_b   1.000
_cell.length_c   1.000
_cell.angle_alpha   90.00
_cell.angle_beta   90.00
_cell.angle_gamma   90.00
#
_symmetry.space_group_name_H-M   'P 1'
#
loop_
_entity.id
_entity.type
_entity.pdbx_description
1 polymer ?
#
loop_
_entity_poly.entity_id
_entity_poly.type
_entity_poly.pdbx_seq_one_letter_code
_entity_poly.pdbx_strand_id
1 'polypeptide(L)'
;MKDIVDLAHTVGGEGFSDMTEEDVAELIDSHGAEPSVEEIIQMNEDDQAGDDADEDDDTETRPVFTIMKLRNLLREADNLTELFTDQDPIQERSIKFKRVVDEGLIPYKETLRSMEASACQKPITAFFKPSPASTPAKKHSTPATPPVTTPARQPVTPATPDNTTSSMSSVSPIPLCGFDDPDDTDSE
;
A
#
# COMPACT_ATOMS: atom_id res chain seq x y z
N MET A 1 -29.97 -15.61 -37.62
CA MET A 1 -28.90 -16.63 -37.76
C MET A 1 -28.30 -16.59 -39.15
N LYS A 2 -29.11 -16.54 -40.21
CA LYS A 2 -28.64 -16.33 -41.59
C LYS A 2 -27.62 -15.19 -41.78
N ASP A 3 -27.87 -14.01 -41.20
CA ASP A 3 -26.91 -12.88 -41.30
C ASP A 3 -25.53 -13.18 -40.67
N ILE A 4 -25.48 -14.03 -39.64
CA ILE A 4 -24.24 -14.45 -38.97
C ILE A 4 -23.48 -15.43 -39.87
N VAL A 5 -24.20 -16.38 -40.47
CA VAL A 5 -23.63 -17.36 -41.41
C VAL A 5 -23.13 -16.67 -42.68
N ASP A 6 -23.91 -15.73 -43.23
CA ASP A 6 -23.52 -14.97 -44.41
C ASP A 6 -22.27 -14.11 -44.13
N LEU A 7 -22.15 -13.56 -42.91
CA LEU A 7 -20.95 -12.86 -42.47
C LEU A 7 -19.74 -13.80 -42.35
N ALA A 8 -19.90 -14.97 -41.72
CA ALA A 8 -18.86 -15.99 -41.59
C ALA A 8 -18.36 -16.44 -42.97
N HIS A 9 -19.27 -16.68 -43.92
CA HIS A 9 -18.94 -17.05 -45.29
C HIS A 9 -18.22 -15.93 -46.05
N THR A 10 -18.55 -14.67 -45.74
CA THR A 10 -17.89 -13.49 -46.33
C THR A 10 -16.46 -13.32 -45.82
N VAL A 11 -16.21 -13.57 -44.53
CA VAL A 11 -14.87 -13.57 -43.94
C VAL A 11 -14.04 -14.73 -44.51
N GLY A 12 -14.67 -15.89 -44.70
CA GLY A 12 -14.04 -17.08 -45.26
C GLY A 12 -13.03 -17.74 -44.33
N GLY A 13 -12.44 -18.85 -44.78
CA GLY A 13 -11.52 -19.69 -43.98
C GLY A 13 -12.12 -21.05 -43.64
N GLU A 14 -11.26 -21.98 -43.23
CA GLU A 14 -11.67 -23.32 -42.77
C GLU A 14 -12.47 -23.20 -41.47
N GLY A 15 -13.63 -23.85 -41.38
CA GLY A 15 -14.57 -23.76 -40.25
C GLY A 15 -15.59 -22.61 -40.36
N PHE A 16 -15.28 -21.54 -41.11
CA PHE A 16 -16.21 -20.45 -41.36
C PHE A 16 -16.98 -20.61 -42.68
N SER A 17 -16.34 -21.13 -43.73
CA SER A 17 -16.95 -21.26 -45.06
C SER A 17 -18.00 -22.38 -45.15
N ASP A 18 -17.89 -23.34 -44.25
CA ASP A 18 -18.73 -24.53 -44.12
C ASP A 18 -19.76 -24.40 -42.98
N MET A 19 -19.72 -23.30 -42.23
CA MET A 19 -20.62 -23.04 -41.10
C MET A 19 -22.09 -22.98 -41.56
N THR A 20 -22.98 -23.65 -40.84
CA THR A 20 -24.41 -23.69 -41.13
C THR A 20 -25.23 -22.98 -40.05
N GLU A 21 -26.50 -22.69 -40.37
CA GLU A 21 -27.43 -22.08 -39.40
C GLU A 21 -27.73 -23.02 -38.22
N GLU A 22 -27.58 -24.34 -38.41
CA GLU A 22 -27.76 -25.35 -37.36
C GLU A 22 -26.62 -25.30 -36.35
N ASP A 23 -25.37 -25.12 -36.80
CA ASP A 23 -24.19 -25.00 -35.92
C ASP A 23 -24.31 -23.76 -35.01
N VAL A 24 -24.80 -22.64 -35.56
CA VAL A 24 -25.05 -21.41 -34.79
C VAL A 24 -26.18 -21.62 -33.78
N ALA A 25 -27.23 -22.35 -34.15
CA ALA A 25 -28.36 -22.63 -33.27
C ALA A 25 -27.94 -23.54 -32.10
N GLU A 26 -27.17 -24.60 -32.37
CA GLU A 26 -26.64 -25.50 -31.34
C GLU A 26 -25.73 -24.76 -30.34
N LEU A 27 -24.91 -23.84 -30.84
CA LEU A 27 -24.04 -23.04 -29.98
C LEU A 27 -24.83 -22.09 -29.06
N ILE A 28 -25.88 -21.46 -29.59
CA ILE A 28 -26.75 -20.59 -28.79
C ILE A 28 -27.55 -21.40 -27.77
N ASP A 29 -28.07 -22.56 -28.15
CA ASP A 29 -28.87 -23.40 -27.26
C ASP A 29 -28.02 -24.04 -26.15
N SER A 30 -26.77 -24.40 -26.43
CA SER A 30 -25.85 -24.93 -25.42
C SER A 30 -25.45 -23.90 -24.36
N HIS A 31 -25.42 -22.61 -24.70
CA HIS A 31 -24.99 -21.51 -23.81
C HIS A 31 -26.10 -20.49 -23.54
N GLY A 32 -27.35 -20.81 -23.89
CA GLY A 32 -28.49 -19.89 -23.77
C GLY A 32 -29.08 -19.80 -22.37
N ALA A 33 -28.60 -20.64 -21.43
CA ALA A 33 -28.95 -20.58 -20.03
C ALA A 33 -28.23 -19.41 -19.34
N GLU A 34 -28.90 -18.77 -18.37
CA GLU A 34 -28.26 -17.77 -17.52
C GLU A 34 -27.15 -18.45 -16.70
N PRO A 35 -25.91 -17.95 -16.73
CA PRO A 35 -24.81 -18.57 -16.00
C PRO A 35 -25.09 -18.53 -14.50
N SER A 36 -24.76 -19.62 -13.82
CA SER A 36 -24.88 -19.70 -12.36
C SER A 36 -23.86 -18.79 -11.67
N VAL A 37 -24.12 -18.44 -10.41
CA VAL A 37 -23.19 -17.61 -9.61
C VAL A 37 -21.83 -18.31 -9.48
N GLU A 38 -21.83 -19.63 -9.38
CA GLU A 38 -20.64 -20.46 -9.31
C GLU A 38 -19.85 -20.43 -10.63
N GLU A 39 -20.50 -20.51 -11.79
CA GLU A 39 -19.86 -20.37 -13.10
C GLU A 39 -19.28 -18.96 -13.31
N ILE A 40 -19.96 -17.92 -12.83
CA ILE A 40 -19.45 -16.54 -12.89
C ILE A 40 -18.18 -16.41 -12.04
N ILE A 41 -18.16 -17.00 -10.85
CA ILE A 41 -16.96 -17.02 -9.99
C ILE A 41 -15.84 -17.79 -10.68
N GLN A 42 -16.14 -18.95 -11.25
CA GLN A 42 -15.17 -19.79 -11.94
C GLN A 42 -14.58 -19.10 -13.18
N MET A 43 -15.38 -18.42 -14.00
CA MET A 43 -14.88 -17.63 -15.14
C MET A 43 -13.90 -16.53 -14.68
N ASN A 44 -14.18 -15.86 -13.55
CA ASN A 44 -13.26 -14.87 -12.99
C ASN A 44 -11.97 -15.49 -12.45
N GLU A 45 -12.03 -16.72 -11.93
CA GLU A 45 -10.86 -17.46 -11.45
C GLU A 45 -10.00 -17.98 -12.62
N ASP A 46 -10.62 -18.46 -13.69
CA ASP A 46 -9.94 -18.92 -14.91
C ASP A 46 -9.26 -17.76 -15.65
N ASP A 47 -9.90 -16.58 -15.73
CA ASP A 47 -9.30 -15.34 -16.22
C ASP A 47 -8.09 -14.89 -15.38
N GLN A 48 -8.05 -15.28 -14.09
CA GLN A 48 -6.93 -15.00 -13.18
C GLN A 48 -5.84 -16.08 -13.20
N ALA A 49 -6.18 -17.32 -13.57
CA ALA A 49 -5.28 -18.47 -13.57
C ALA A 49 -4.52 -18.65 -14.91
N GLY A 50 -4.93 -17.96 -15.97
CA GLY A 50 -4.30 -17.99 -17.30
C GLY A 50 -2.98 -17.21 -17.46
N ASP A 51 -2.30 -16.80 -16.38
CA ASP A 51 -1.04 -16.03 -16.45
C ASP A 51 0.23 -16.92 -16.48
N ASP A 52 0.12 -18.25 -16.62
CA ASP A 52 1.28 -19.15 -16.49
C ASP A 52 1.49 -20.17 -17.62
N ALA A 53 0.94 -19.92 -18.81
CA ALA A 53 1.35 -20.64 -20.02
C ALA A 53 0.95 -19.88 -21.29
N ASP A 54 1.88 -19.08 -21.82
CA ASP A 54 2.42 -19.26 -23.17
C ASP A 54 3.43 -18.15 -23.48
N GLU A 55 4.65 -18.57 -23.87
CA GLU A 55 5.62 -17.72 -24.54
C GLU A 55 5.06 -17.34 -25.92
N ASP A 56 5.11 -16.05 -26.25
CA ASP A 56 4.75 -15.45 -27.56
C ASP A 56 3.27 -15.03 -27.73
N ASP A 57 2.79 -14.15 -26.85
CA ASP A 57 1.77 -13.18 -27.23
C ASP A 57 2.35 -11.77 -27.09
N ASP A 58 2.39 -11.07 -28.23
CA ASP A 58 2.74 -9.65 -28.37
C ASP A 58 1.59 -8.81 -27.75
N THR A 59 1.29 -9.10 -26.48
CA THR A 59 0.37 -8.32 -25.67
C THR A 59 0.97 -6.93 -25.58
N GLU A 60 0.26 -5.93 -26.12
CA GLU A 60 0.55 -4.54 -25.83
C GLU A 60 0.67 -4.39 -24.31
N THR A 61 1.91 -4.29 -23.82
CA THR A 61 2.20 -4.31 -22.40
C THR A 61 1.53 -3.08 -21.80
N ARG A 62 0.38 -3.30 -21.14
CA ARG A 62 -0.35 -2.20 -20.50
C ARG A 62 0.62 -1.47 -19.59
N PRO A 63 0.70 -0.12 -19.67
CA PRO A 63 1.70 0.62 -18.92
C PRO A 63 1.45 0.45 -17.42
N VAL A 64 2.31 -0.33 -16.76
CA VAL A 64 2.27 -0.53 -15.30
C VAL A 64 2.93 0.66 -14.59
N PHE A 65 2.32 1.11 -13.49
CA PHE A 65 2.91 2.07 -12.58
C PHE A 65 4.10 1.46 -11.85
N THR A 66 5.25 2.13 -11.90
CA THR A 66 6.39 1.84 -11.03
C THR A 66 6.53 2.96 -10.01
N ILE A 67 7.16 2.68 -8.86
CA ILE A 67 7.43 3.69 -7.83
C ILE A 67 8.16 4.90 -8.44
N MET A 68 9.15 4.66 -9.32
CA MET A 68 9.88 5.73 -9.99
C MET A 68 8.99 6.57 -10.94
N LYS A 69 8.14 5.91 -11.75
CA LYS A 69 7.20 6.61 -12.63
C LYS A 69 6.25 7.49 -11.82
N LEU A 70 5.73 6.97 -10.71
CA LEU A 70 4.75 7.68 -9.89
C LEU A 70 5.38 8.88 -9.16
N ARG A 71 6.62 8.74 -8.66
CA ARG A 71 7.39 9.88 -8.10
C ARG A 71 7.66 10.96 -9.15
N ASN A 72 8.02 10.56 -10.38
CA ASN A 72 8.26 11.51 -11.46
C ASN A 72 6.99 12.28 -11.83
N LEU A 73 5.85 11.58 -11.97
CA LEU A 73 4.55 12.20 -12.26
C LEU A 73 4.12 13.20 -11.17
N LEU A 74 4.29 12.83 -9.90
CA LEU A 74 3.98 13.73 -8.78
C LEU A 74 4.87 14.97 -8.78
N ARG A 75 6.17 14.81 -9.05
CA ARG A 75 7.09 15.95 -9.19
C ARG A 75 6.73 16.86 -10.36
N GLU A 76 6.34 16.30 -11.50
CA GLU A 76 5.89 17.09 -12.66
C GLU A 76 4.62 17.89 -12.35
N ALA A 77 3.70 17.30 -11.59
CA ALA A 77 2.50 18.01 -11.15
C ALA A 77 2.83 19.15 -10.17
N ASP A 78 3.78 18.94 -9.24
CA ASP A 78 4.27 20.01 -8.36
C ASP A 78 4.84 21.17 -9.17
N ASN A 79 5.75 20.88 -10.12
CA ASN A 79 6.34 21.87 -11.02
C ASN A 79 5.27 22.63 -11.84
N LEU A 80 4.24 21.92 -12.31
CA LEU A 80 3.13 22.53 -13.04
C LEU A 80 2.36 23.51 -12.14
N THR A 81 2.03 23.13 -10.90
CA THR A 81 1.31 24.01 -9.98
C THR A 81 2.14 25.22 -9.56
N GLU A 82 3.45 25.06 -9.41
CA GLU A 82 4.38 26.17 -9.14
C GLU A 82 4.42 27.14 -10.32
N LEU A 83 4.56 26.63 -11.55
CA LEU A 83 4.55 27.45 -12.76
C LEU A 83 3.29 28.31 -12.88
N PHE A 84 2.11 27.73 -12.60
CA PHE A 84 0.85 28.50 -12.60
C PHE A 84 0.78 29.49 -11.44
N THR A 85 1.38 29.18 -10.29
CA THR A 85 1.44 30.11 -9.16
C THR A 85 2.27 31.35 -9.50
N ASP A 86 3.36 31.18 -10.25
CA ASP A 86 4.28 32.26 -10.61
C ASP A 86 3.82 33.09 -11.81
N GLN A 87 3.22 32.45 -12.82
CA GLN A 87 2.88 33.09 -14.09
C GLN A 87 1.46 33.67 -14.12
N ASP A 88 0.56 33.21 -13.24
CA ASP A 88 -0.81 33.69 -13.24
C ASP A 88 -0.91 35.09 -12.59
N PRO A 89 -1.35 36.13 -13.35
CA PRO A 89 -1.54 37.46 -12.77
C PRO A 89 -2.65 37.52 -11.72
N ILE A 90 -3.52 36.51 -11.65
CA ILE A 90 -4.63 36.40 -10.68
C ILE A 90 -4.29 35.31 -9.68
N GLN A 91 -3.78 35.70 -8.51
CA GLN A 91 -3.33 34.77 -7.47
C GLN A 91 -4.45 33.83 -6.96
N GLU A 92 -5.69 34.32 -6.82
CA GLU A 92 -6.80 33.49 -6.35
C GLU A 92 -7.08 32.33 -7.32
N ARG A 93 -6.91 32.57 -8.63
CA ARG A 93 -7.12 31.57 -9.67
C ARG A 93 -6.04 30.48 -9.62
N SER A 94 -4.77 30.85 -9.50
CA SER A 94 -3.67 29.88 -9.38
C SER A 94 -3.74 29.07 -8.09
N ILE A 95 -4.11 29.69 -6.97
CA ILE A 95 -4.36 28.98 -5.71
C ILE A 95 -5.50 27.95 -5.88
N LYS A 96 -6.59 28.33 -6.55
CA LYS A 96 -7.72 27.41 -6.80
C LYS A 96 -7.29 26.25 -7.70
N PHE A 97 -6.54 26.53 -8.76
CA PHE A 97 -5.98 25.50 -9.64
C PHE A 97 -5.11 24.51 -8.86
N LYS A 98 -4.15 25.02 -8.07
CA LYS A 98 -3.27 24.18 -7.25
C LYS A 98 -4.06 23.24 -6.34
N ARG A 99 -5.09 23.74 -5.64
CA ARG A 99 -5.94 22.91 -4.76
C ARG A 99 -6.63 21.78 -5.52
N VAL A 100 -7.21 22.08 -6.69
CA VAL A 100 -7.90 21.06 -7.50
C VAL A 100 -6.91 19.99 -7.99
N VAL A 101 -5.71 20.38 -8.40
CA VAL A 101 -4.65 19.43 -8.77
C VAL A 101 -4.25 18.60 -7.56
N ASP A 102 -3.98 19.22 -6.42
CA ASP A 102 -3.59 18.54 -5.18
C ASP A 102 -4.62 17.51 -4.72
N GLU A 103 -5.91 17.85 -4.81
CA GLU A 103 -7.04 16.94 -4.52
C GLU A 103 -7.08 15.77 -5.52
N GLY A 104 -6.93 16.05 -6.82
CA GLY A 104 -6.86 15.02 -7.86
C GLY A 104 -5.67 14.08 -7.73
N LEU A 105 -4.58 14.51 -7.08
CA LEU A 105 -3.38 13.71 -6.85
C LEU A 105 -3.45 12.80 -5.61
N ILE A 106 -4.47 12.94 -4.75
CA ILE A 106 -4.60 12.13 -3.53
C ILE A 106 -4.53 10.61 -3.82
N PRO A 107 -5.28 10.05 -4.78
CA PRO A 107 -5.24 8.60 -5.06
C PRO A 107 -3.85 8.11 -5.50
N TYR A 108 -3.10 8.95 -6.21
CA TYR A 108 -1.75 8.61 -6.67
C TYR A 108 -0.73 8.67 -5.52
N LYS A 109 -0.87 9.64 -4.62
CA LYS A 109 -0.04 9.73 -3.39
C LYS A 109 -0.28 8.50 -2.48
N GLU A 110 -1.52 8.03 -2.37
CA GLU A 110 -1.87 6.81 -1.64
C GLU A 110 -1.31 5.55 -2.31
N THR A 111 -1.44 5.46 -3.63
CA THR A 111 -0.87 4.37 -4.43
C THR A 111 0.65 4.28 -4.22
N LEU A 112 1.36 5.41 -4.29
CA LEU A 112 2.80 5.47 -4.04
C LEU A 112 3.15 4.96 -2.65
N ARG A 113 2.44 5.43 -1.62
CA ARG A 113 2.65 4.99 -0.23
C ARG A 113 2.44 3.49 -0.08
N SER A 114 1.40 2.94 -0.71
CA SER A 114 1.11 1.50 -0.68
C SER A 114 2.24 0.69 -1.31
N MET A 115 2.71 1.11 -2.50
CA MET A 115 3.82 0.45 -3.19
C MET A 115 5.11 0.51 -2.35
N GLU A 116 5.44 1.67 -1.79
CA GLU A 116 6.61 1.84 -0.91
C GLU A 116 6.54 0.96 0.35
N ALA A 117 5.36 0.87 0.98
CA ALA A 117 5.16 0.01 2.14
C ALA A 117 5.33 -1.48 1.81
N SER A 118 4.89 -1.90 0.63
CA SER A 118 5.06 -3.28 0.16
C SER A 118 6.48 -3.60 -0.30
N ALA A 119 7.25 -2.60 -0.76
CA ALA A 119 8.63 -2.76 -1.20
C ALA A 119 9.61 -2.99 -0.03
N CYS A 120 9.25 -2.58 1.19
CA CYS A 120 10.03 -2.87 2.38
C CYS A 120 9.98 -4.37 2.71
N GLN A 121 10.98 -5.12 2.25
CA GLN A 121 11.16 -6.53 2.62
C GLN A 121 11.22 -6.67 4.15
N LYS A 122 10.44 -7.60 4.71
CA LYS A 122 10.49 -7.88 6.15
C LYS A 122 11.89 -8.39 6.52
N PRO A 123 12.47 -7.95 7.65
CA PRO A 123 13.75 -8.46 8.08
C PRO A 123 13.66 -9.97 8.32
N ILE A 124 14.73 -10.71 8.03
CA ILE A 124 14.79 -12.17 8.23
C ILE A 124 14.45 -12.58 9.68
N THR A 125 14.67 -11.68 10.63
CA THR A 125 14.34 -11.86 12.05
C THR A 125 12.85 -12.03 12.32
N ALA A 126 11.98 -11.54 11.43
CA ALA A 126 10.54 -11.73 11.53
C ALA A 126 10.10 -13.20 11.39
N PHE A 127 10.97 -14.07 10.85
CA PHE A 127 10.68 -15.50 10.67
C PHE A 127 11.18 -16.38 11.82
N PHE A 128 12.02 -15.86 12.72
CA PHE A 128 12.52 -16.63 13.86
C PHE A 128 11.55 -16.54 15.06
N LYS A 129 11.14 -17.68 15.60
CA LYS A 129 10.35 -17.76 16.83
C LYS A 129 11.29 -17.69 18.05
N PRO A 130 10.95 -16.93 19.10
CA PRO A 130 11.70 -16.95 20.35
C PRO A 130 11.71 -18.36 20.95
N SER A 131 12.90 -18.87 21.25
CA SER A 131 13.05 -20.13 21.99
C SER A 131 12.58 -19.94 23.44
N PRO A 132 11.77 -20.85 24.01
CA PRO A 132 11.42 -20.80 25.42
C PRO A 132 12.61 -21.21 26.29
N ALA A 133 13.46 -20.24 26.67
CA ALA A 133 14.52 -20.45 27.64
C ALA A 133 14.16 -19.86 29.01
N SER A 134 13.82 -20.77 29.93
CA SER A 134 13.96 -20.76 31.40
C SER A 134 13.77 -19.44 32.16
N THR A 135 12.65 -19.34 32.87
CA THR A 135 12.31 -18.31 33.86
C THR A 135 13.33 -18.27 35.02
N PRO A 136 13.92 -17.11 35.39
CA PRO A 136 14.61 -16.98 36.67
C PRO A 136 13.59 -16.98 37.83
N ALA A 137 13.83 -17.84 38.82
CA ALA A 137 12.94 -18.12 39.95
C ALA A 137 12.66 -16.89 40.85
N LYS A 138 11.42 -16.81 41.34
CA LYS A 138 10.89 -15.79 42.27
C LYS A 138 11.48 -15.91 43.68
N LYS A 139 11.64 -14.74 44.31
CA LYS A 139 12.07 -14.46 45.70
C LYS A 139 11.10 -15.03 46.75
N HIS A 140 11.64 -15.61 47.83
CA HIS A 140 10.89 -16.00 49.03
C HIS A 140 10.80 -14.86 50.07
N SER A 141 9.74 -14.89 50.88
CA SER A 141 9.21 -13.82 51.74
C SER A 141 9.28 -14.18 53.24
N THR A 142 9.73 -13.21 54.08
CA THR A 142 9.28 -12.83 55.48
C THR A 142 9.38 -13.86 56.64
N PRO A 143 9.29 -13.51 57.98
CA PRO A 143 8.66 -12.33 58.64
C PRO A 143 9.35 -11.74 59.91
N ALA A 144 8.65 -10.79 60.56
CA ALA A 144 9.04 -9.69 61.48
C ALA A 144 9.06 -9.96 63.00
N THR A 145 9.67 -9.05 63.80
CA THR A 145 9.15 -8.49 65.09
C THR A 145 9.97 -7.26 65.61
N PRO A 146 9.40 -6.28 66.39
CA PRO A 146 9.98 -4.96 66.81
C PRO A 146 10.23 -4.89 68.35
N PRO A 147 10.29 -3.74 69.10
CA PRO A 147 10.68 -2.30 68.88
C PRO A 147 11.74 -1.80 69.93
N VAL A 148 12.10 -0.49 69.99
CA VAL A 148 12.38 0.34 71.24
C VAL A 148 12.88 1.78 70.94
N THR A 149 12.09 2.77 71.42
CA THR A 149 12.34 4.05 72.16
C THR A 149 13.35 5.15 71.71
N THR A 150 12.79 6.30 71.21
CA THR A 150 12.90 7.76 71.59
C THR A 150 14.24 8.39 72.11
N PRO A 151 14.50 9.74 72.09
CA PRO A 151 13.66 10.90 71.70
C PRO A 151 14.32 12.14 70.99
N ALA A 152 13.42 13.01 70.47
CA ALA A 152 13.38 14.49 70.41
C ALA A 152 14.54 15.36 69.84
N ARG A 153 14.20 16.21 68.84
CA ARG A 153 14.23 17.71 68.90
C ARG A 153 13.75 18.35 67.59
N GLN A 154 12.69 19.17 67.64
CA GLN A 154 12.34 20.25 66.68
C GLN A 154 12.92 21.59 67.20
N PRO A 155 12.88 22.76 66.51
CA PRO A 155 12.17 23.17 65.26
C PRO A 155 13.13 23.87 64.24
N VAL A 156 12.75 24.26 63.01
CA VAL A 156 12.02 25.48 62.61
C VAL A 156 11.65 25.46 61.11
N THR A 157 10.52 26.08 60.80
CA THR A 157 9.80 26.29 59.51
C THR A 157 10.38 27.43 58.65
N PRO A 158 9.75 27.95 57.57
CA PRO A 158 8.88 27.38 56.52
C PRO A 158 9.29 27.79 55.06
N ALA A 159 8.77 27.11 54.05
CA ALA A 159 8.30 27.74 52.80
C ALA A 159 7.33 26.79 52.09
N THR A 160 6.22 27.34 51.59
CA THR A 160 5.06 26.68 50.97
C THR A 160 4.72 27.47 49.70
N PRO A 161 3.75 27.04 48.89
CA PRO A 161 3.75 25.94 47.91
C PRO A 161 3.80 26.48 46.47
N ASP A 162 3.86 25.62 45.46
CA ASP A 162 2.73 25.52 44.50
C ASP A 162 2.90 24.34 43.53
N ASN A 163 1.77 23.67 43.38
CA ASN A 163 1.45 22.52 42.55
C ASN A 163 0.76 23.04 41.27
N THR A 164 0.93 22.36 40.13
CA THR A 164 -0.07 22.09 39.07
C THR A 164 0.67 21.90 37.72
N THR A 165 0.91 20.68 37.26
CA THR A 165 0.11 19.84 36.34
C THR A 165 0.38 20.06 34.84
N SER A 166 0.74 18.94 34.20
CA SER A 166 0.37 18.48 32.85
C SER A 166 1.14 18.85 31.58
N SER A 167 1.46 17.76 30.89
CA SER A 167 1.37 17.54 29.44
C SER A 167 2.62 17.84 28.61
N MET A 168 3.51 16.86 28.53
CA MET A 168 4.45 16.73 27.43
C MET A 168 3.95 15.58 26.54
N SER A 169 3.39 15.94 25.39
CA SER A 169 3.03 15.01 24.33
C SER A 169 4.30 14.37 23.77
N SER A 170 4.37 13.06 23.89
CA SER A 170 5.36 12.17 23.28
C SER A 170 5.33 12.31 21.75
N VAL A 171 6.38 12.85 21.16
CA VAL A 171 6.68 12.69 19.74
C VAL A 171 7.49 11.40 19.60
N SER A 172 6.90 10.39 18.96
CA SER A 172 7.62 9.16 18.61
C SER A 172 8.51 9.41 17.38
N PRO A 173 9.79 9.04 17.38
CA PRO A 173 10.64 9.15 16.20
C PRO A 173 10.29 8.10 15.15
N ILE A 174 10.27 8.53 13.89
CA ILE A 174 10.16 7.71 12.67
C ILE A 174 11.50 6.99 12.47
N PRO A 175 11.55 5.68 12.18
CA PRO A 175 12.81 5.04 11.83
C PRO A 175 13.24 5.47 10.42
N LEU A 176 14.34 6.23 10.36
CA LEU A 176 15.08 6.51 9.13
C LEU A 176 15.62 5.18 8.58
N CYS A 177 15.23 4.81 7.36
CA CYS A 177 15.93 3.80 6.60
C CYS A 177 17.33 4.36 6.29
N GLY A 178 18.36 3.68 6.76
CA GLY A 178 19.75 4.08 6.61
C GLY A 178 20.12 4.27 5.14
N PHE A 179 20.50 5.50 4.81
CA PHE A 179 21.39 5.78 3.71
C PHE A 179 22.80 5.66 4.30
N ASP A 180 23.56 4.65 3.88
CA ASP A 180 25.01 4.63 4.10
C ASP A 180 25.60 5.77 3.25
N ASP A 181 26.00 6.86 3.91
CA ASP A 181 26.96 7.81 3.36
C ASP A 181 28.35 7.14 3.35
N PRO A 182 29.02 7.02 2.20
CA PRO A 182 30.45 6.72 2.17
C PRO A 182 31.23 7.99 2.53
N ASP A 183 31.72 8.07 3.77
CA ASP A 183 32.69 9.10 4.14
C ASP A 183 34.08 8.71 3.62
N ASP A 184 34.64 9.65 2.88
CA ASP A 184 36.02 9.75 2.39
C ASP A 184 37.09 9.37 3.44
N THR A 185 38.23 8.84 2.98
CA THR A 185 39.56 9.47 3.18
C THR A 185 40.72 8.63 2.61
N ASP A 186 41.30 9.16 1.54
CA ASP A 186 42.70 9.59 1.37
C ASP A 186 43.88 8.60 1.16
N SER A 187 44.70 9.01 0.17
CA SER A 187 46.16 8.85 0.01
C SER A 187 46.77 7.48 -0.33
N GLU A 188 47.18 7.29 -1.60
CA GLU A 188 48.60 7.44 -2.07
C GLU A 188 48.66 7.62 -3.60
#